data_AF-A0A934TIB3-F1
#
_entry.id   AF-A0A934TIB3-F1
#
_cell.length_a   1.000
_cell.length_b   1.000
_cell.length_c   1.000
_cell.angle_alpha   90.00
_cell.angle_beta   90.00
_cell.angle_gamma   90.00
#
_symmetry.space_group_name_H-M   'P 1'
#
loop_
_entity.id
_entity.type
_entity.pdbx_description
1 polymer ?
#
loop_
_entity_poly.entity_id
_entity_poly.type
_entity_poly.pdbx_seq_one_letter_code
_entity_poly.pdbx_strand_id
1 'polypeptide(L)'
;YKDSGGSRILKDIADYSARGLMSVRTLGFNYSRRNETYVSGFRPGIGDVFGQKGSEYGMVPGLGFAFGLEGGNDFIEKSIDRGWLVGNELNVSPSVFNNAEKFEFRAQIEPFKDFKIELNANHENNRRTEVQYMLLDGDTPNTTRNLGGNFSMTTIALSSALKSSNAKNNYYSKAFNDFLKNRTIVKNRLETKYRNTNYPVGGFLSEGGFLHQGDRYNPNYGAVDINSADVLIPAFIAAYTGRDVDNISLTAFPSLLSILPNWTISYDGLSNVAFIKQRFKSIRLNHAYNCFYQVSNYTSFSSWLQAGGQTDDDLGYIRDVLSGNPIPSSPYNISSVGISEVFNPLFGVEGVLNNNMSINTRYNNARTLTLNMASYQIVESLQKEFVVGIGYRINEFNRLIGLTSKDSKQFNNDLNVKADLSHKTVEALLRKIQENFTQATSGTTVVTIKISADYAMSRSLTLRAFYDRILNKPLISSSAYPTTNSNFGISLKFILIQ
;
A
#
# COMPACT_ATOMS: atom_id res chain seq x y z
N TYR A 1 -64.49 -2.83 3.90
CA TYR A 1 -63.10 -2.66 3.42
C TYR A 1 -62.17 -2.68 4.64
N LYS A 2 -61.62 -3.85 4.97
CA LYS A 2 -60.55 -4.00 5.97
C LYS A 2 -59.24 -3.84 5.23
N ASP A 3 -58.63 -2.67 5.34
CA ASP A 3 -57.29 -2.43 4.79
C ASP A 3 -56.28 -3.30 5.53
N SER A 4 -55.70 -4.22 4.78
CA SER A 4 -54.71 -5.19 5.22
C SER A 4 -53.41 -4.49 5.62
N GLY A 5 -53.07 -4.50 6.91
CA GLY A 5 -51.78 -4.03 7.44
C GLY A 5 -50.54 -4.69 6.79
N GLY A 6 -50.71 -5.84 6.13
CA GLY A 6 -49.64 -6.50 5.36
C GLY A 6 -49.20 -5.74 4.09
N SER A 7 -50.10 -4.98 3.45
CA SER A 7 -49.77 -4.21 2.24
C SER A 7 -48.86 -3.00 2.54
N ARG A 8 -49.05 -2.38 3.71
CA ARG A 8 -48.23 -1.25 4.16
C ARG A 8 -46.82 -1.68 4.53
N ILE A 9 -46.68 -2.83 5.21
CA ILE A 9 -45.37 -3.40 5.58
C ILE A 9 -44.59 -3.82 4.32
N LEU A 10 -45.23 -4.48 3.35
CA LEU A 10 -44.60 -4.86 2.09
C LEU A 10 -44.18 -3.64 1.27
N LYS A 11 -45.00 -2.59 1.25
CA LYS A 11 -44.69 -1.32 0.57
C LYS A 11 -43.54 -0.59 1.25
N ASP A 12 -43.53 -0.52 2.58
CA ASP A 12 -42.43 0.07 3.34
C ASP A 12 -41.12 -0.71 3.10
N ILE A 13 -41.16 -2.05 3.15
CA ILE A 13 -40.01 -2.89 2.80
C ILE A 13 -39.54 -2.62 1.37
N ALA A 14 -40.45 -2.56 0.40
CA ALA A 14 -40.10 -2.29 -1.00
C ALA A 14 -39.49 -0.88 -1.18
N ASP A 15 -40.05 0.15 -0.55
CA ASP A 15 -39.56 1.52 -0.62
C ASP A 15 -38.20 1.67 0.06
N TYR A 16 -37.98 1.06 1.23
CA TYR A 16 -36.67 1.07 1.90
C TYR A 16 -35.63 0.26 1.14
N SER A 17 -36.02 -0.88 0.55
CA SER A 17 -35.14 -1.69 -0.31
C SER A 17 -34.75 -0.94 -1.58
N ALA A 18 -35.72 -0.30 -2.24
CA ALA A 18 -35.49 0.51 -3.44
C ALA A 18 -34.58 1.72 -3.13
N ARG A 19 -34.77 2.41 -2.00
CA ARG A 19 -33.86 3.48 -1.55
C ARG A 19 -32.45 2.96 -1.25
N GLY A 20 -32.34 1.78 -0.63
CA GLY A 20 -31.07 1.12 -0.41
C GLY A 20 -30.34 0.80 -1.72
N LEU A 21 -31.05 0.23 -2.70
CA LEU A 21 -30.50 -0.06 -4.03
C LEU A 21 -30.13 1.22 -4.80
N MET A 22 -30.96 2.26 -4.72
CA MET A 22 -30.70 3.56 -5.35
C MET A 22 -29.57 4.36 -4.69
N SER A 23 -29.13 3.97 -3.49
CA SER A 23 -27.97 4.58 -2.83
C SER A 23 -26.68 4.28 -3.59
N VAL A 24 -26.54 3.10 -4.19
CA VAL A 24 -25.36 2.78 -4.99
C VAL A 24 -25.47 3.52 -6.33
N ARG A 25 -24.57 4.48 -6.56
CA ARG A 25 -24.56 5.33 -7.75
C ARG A 25 -23.75 4.71 -8.88
N THR A 26 -22.55 4.24 -8.56
CA THR A 26 -21.63 3.66 -9.53
C THR A 26 -20.86 2.50 -8.92
N LEU A 27 -20.62 1.47 -9.72
CA LEU A 27 -19.74 0.35 -9.41
C LEU A 27 -18.77 0.18 -10.58
N GLY A 28 -17.48 0.11 -10.29
CA GLY A 28 -16.42 -0.07 -11.26
C GLY A 28 -15.53 -1.23 -10.84
N PHE A 29 -15.31 -2.15 -11.76
CA PHE A 29 -14.41 -3.28 -11.61
C PHE A 29 -13.39 -3.21 -12.73
N ASN A 30 -12.10 -3.30 -12.37
CA ASN A 30 -11.03 -3.34 -13.34
C ASN A 30 -10.09 -4.49 -12.98
N TYR A 31 -9.83 -5.36 -13.95
CA TYR A 31 -8.90 -6.47 -13.82
C TYR A 31 -7.92 -6.41 -14.98
N SER A 32 -6.64 -6.36 -14.64
CA SER A 32 -5.54 -6.34 -15.60
C SER A 32 -4.57 -7.45 -15.27
N ARG A 33 -4.26 -8.28 -16.26
CA ARG A 33 -3.23 -9.32 -16.18
C ARG A 33 -2.26 -9.15 -17.33
N ARG A 34 -0.99 -8.99 -17.02
CA ARG A 34 0.11 -8.93 -18.00
C ARG A 34 1.05 -10.08 -17.75
N ASN A 35 1.16 -10.96 -18.73
CA ASN A 35 2.13 -12.05 -18.74
C ASN A 35 3.18 -11.73 -19.79
N GLU A 36 4.44 -11.92 -19.44
CA GLU A 36 5.57 -11.79 -20.35
C GLU A 36 6.45 -13.02 -20.18
N THR A 37 6.86 -13.60 -21.30
CA THR A 37 7.73 -14.76 -21.32
C THR A 37 8.90 -14.47 -22.24
N TYR A 38 10.10 -14.51 -21.67
CA TYR A 38 11.36 -14.42 -22.38
C TYR A 38 12.06 -15.76 -22.29
N VAL A 39 12.21 -16.43 -23.43
CA VAL A 39 12.90 -17.71 -23.53
C VAL A 39 14.24 -17.49 -24.20
N SER A 40 15.31 -17.80 -23.47
CA SER A 40 16.66 -17.79 -24.01
C SER A 40 16.96 -19.09 -24.75
N GLY A 41 17.96 -19.08 -25.66
CA GLY A 41 18.51 -20.29 -26.27
C GLY A 41 17.51 -21.17 -27.02
N PHE A 42 16.46 -20.60 -27.61
CA PHE A 42 15.48 -21.34 -28.40
C PHE A 42 16.09 -21.78 -29.74
N ARG A 43 16.21 -23.10 -29.96
CA ARG A 43 16.82 -23.72 -31.16
C ARG A 43 15.93 -23.66 -32.40
N PRO A 44 14.62 -23.90 -32.32
CA PRO A 44 13.78 -23.89 -33.50
C PRO A 44 13.81 -22.50 -34.13
N GLY A 45 14.30 -22.43 -35.37
CA GLY A 45 14.24 -21.19 -36.15
C GLY A 45 12.80 -20.78 -36.45
N ILE A 46 12.61 -19.48 -36.68
CA ILE A 46 11.32 -18.91 -37.11
C ILE A 46 10.96 -19.51 -38.47
N GLY A 47 9.76 -20.08 -38.59
CA GLY A 47 9.27 -20.64 -39.86
C GLY A 47 8.28 -19.74 -40.57
N ASP A 48 7.91 -20.13 -41.80
CA ASP A 48 7.22 -19.25 -42.75
C ASP A 48 5.73 -18.99 -42.43
N VAL A 49 5.09 -19.85 -41.62
CA VAL A 49 3.66 -19.77 -41.33
C VAL A 49 3.44 -19.21 -39.93
N PHE A 50 3.04 -17.95 -39.81
CA PHE A 50 2.85 -17.24 -38.53
C PHE A 50 4.09 -17.28 -37.60
N GLY A 51 5.29 -17.32 -38.17
CA GLY A 51 6.55 -17.46 -37.43
C GLY A 51 6.81 -18.87 -36.89
N GLN A 52 6.00 -19.86 -37.28
CA GLN A 52 6.06 -21.24 -36.81
C GLN A 52 6.83 -22.14 -37.77
N LYS A 53 7.71 -22.98 -37.24
CA LYS A 53 8.36 -24.05 -37.99
C LYS A 53 7.62 -25.38 -37.75
N GLY A 54 7.44 -26.18 -38.81
CA GLY A 54 6.94 -27.54 -38.68
C GLY A 54 7.99 -28.45 -38.03
N SER A 55 7.57 -29.25 -37.05
CA SER A 55 8.37 -30.27 -36.37
C SER A 55 7.58 -31.57 -36.19
N GLU A 56 8.26 -32.62 -35.73
CA GLU A 56 7.64 -33.89 -35.29
C GLU A 56 6.52 -33.69 -34.24
N TYR A 57 6.59 -32.62 -33.46
CA TYR A 57 5.60 -32.25 -32.44
C TYR A 57 4.59 -31.18 -32.89
N GLY A 58 4.48 -30.94 -34.21
CA GLY A 58 3.62 -29.92 -34.80
C GLY A 58 4.32 -28.56 -34.97
N MET A 59 3.56 -27.47 -34.91
CA MET A 59 4.05 -26.09 -35.02
C MET A 59 4.87 -25.68 -33.80
N VAL A 60 6.04 -25.08 -34.02
CA VAL A 60 7.00 -24.68 -32.99
C VAL A 60 7.35 -23.19 -33.13
N PRO A 61 7.31 -22.38 -32.05
CA PRO A 61 7.00 -22.70 -30.65
C PRO A 61 5.55 -23.11 -30.34
N GLY A 62 4.63 -22.88 -31.27
CA GLY A 62 3.19 -23.10 -31.16
C GLY A 62 2.42 -21.78 -31.28
N LEU A 63 1.19 -21.85 -31.80
CA LEU A 63 0.30 -20.69 -31.89
C LEU A 63 -0.05 -20.14 -30.50
N GLY A 64 -0.14 -21.00 -29.49
CA GLY A 64 -0.36 -20.59 -28.10
C GLY A 64 0.72 -19.62 -27.62
N PHE A 65 1.99 -19.93 -27.89
CA PHE A 65 3.10 -19.04 -27.54
C PHE A 65 3.08 -17.74 -28.37
N ALA A 66 2.82 -17.83 -29.68
CA ALA A 66 2.78 -16.66 -30.57
C ALA A 66 1.66 -15.67 -30.21
N PHE A 67 0.50 -16.16 -29.74
CA PHE A 67 -0.59 -15.32 -29.25
C PHE A 67 -0.47 -14.99 -27.75
N GLY A 68 0.59 -15.41 -27.06
CA GLY A 68 0.79 -15.17 -25.63
C GLY A 68 -0.18 -15.91 -24.71
N LEU A 69 -0.85 -16.95 -25.23
CA LEU A 69 -1.75 -17.85 -24.49
C LEU A 69 -0.98 -18.94 -23.75
N GLU A 70 0.23 -19.27 -24.24
CA GLU A 70 1.14 -20.26 -23.68
C GLU A 70 2.46 -19.58 -23.32
N GLY A 71 3.04 -19.95 -22.18
CA GLY A 71 4.23 -19.30 -21.64
C GLY A 71 4.45 -19.73 -20.19
N GLY A 72 5.40 -19.11 -19.50
CA GLY A 72 5.72 -19.49 -18.13
C GLY A 72 6.53 -20.80 -18.04
N ASN A 73 6.43 -21.45 -16.88
CA ASN A 73 7.19 -22.64 -16.52
C ASN A 73 6.84 -23.85 -17.39
N ASP A 74 5.55 -24.08 -17.63
CA ASP A 74 5.04 -25.19 -18.44
C ASP A 74 5.62 -25.17 -19.87
N PHE A 75 5.75 -23.98 -20.46
CA PHE A 75 6.37 -23.83 -21.78
C PHE A 75 7.86 -24.18 -21.77
N ILE A 76 8.58 -23.88 -20.68
CA ILE A 76 10.00 -24.26 -20.55
C ILE A 76 10.15 -25.76 -20.37
N GLU A 77 9.39 -26.36 -19.47
CA GLU A 77 9.41 -27.82 -19.26
C GLU A 77 9.11 -28.55 -20.56
N LYS A 78 8.05 -28.15 -21.27
CA LYS A 78 7.74 -28.63 -22.62
C LYS A 78 8.88 -28.41 -23.62
N SER A 79 9.55 -27.26 -23.58
CA SER A 79 10.67 -26.96 -24.48
C SER A 79 11.93 -27.76 -24.15
N ILE A 80 12.15 -28.10 -22.88
CA ILE A 80 13.20 -28.99 -22.42
C ILE A 80 12.93 -30.41 -22.91
N ASP A 81 11.72 -30.94 -22.64
CA ASP A 81 11.30 -32.30 -23.02
C ASP A 81 11.40 -32.54 -24.53
N ARG A 82 11.16 -31.50 -25.33
CA ARG A 82 11.20 -31.56 -26.79
C ARG A 82 12.56 -31.18 -27.39
N GLY A 83 13.57 -30.92 -26.55
CA GLY A 83 14.93 -30.56 -26.99
C GLY A 83 15.01 -29.23 -27.74
N TRP A 84 14.06 -28.32 -27.52
CA TRP A 84 13.97 -27.01 -28.17
C TRP A 84 14.91 -25.97 -27.57
N LEU A 85 15.50 -26.23 -26.40
CA LEU A 85 16.42 -25.30 -25.75
C LEU A 85 17.88 -25.71 -25.91
N VAL A 86 18.77 -24.74 -26.06
CA VAL A 86 20.23 -24.94 -26.02
C VAL A 86 20.66 -25.10 -24.56
N GLY A 87 20.85 -26.33 -24.13
CA GLY A 87 21.63 -26.67 -22.94
C GLY A 87 23.12 -26.69 -23.30
N ASN A 88 23.86 -25.66 -22.90
CA ASN A 88 25.31 -25.60 -22.99
C ASN A 88 25.81 -24.78 -21.80
N GLU A 89 26.87 -25.23 -21.14
CA GLU A 89 27.54 -24.52 -20.03
C GLU A 89 28.00 -23.11 -20.40
N LEU A 90 28.21 -22.83 -21.69
CA LEU A 90 28.58 -21.50 -22.20
C LEU A 90 27.39 -20.54 -22.37
N ASN A 91 26.15 -21.05 -22.34
CA ASN A 91 24.96 -20.21 -22.35
C ASN A 91 24.61 -19.83 -20.92
N VAL A 92 24.65 -18.53 -20.60
CA VAL A 92 24.42 -18.00 -19.25
C VAL A 92 23.15 -17.17 -19.13
N SER A 93 22.38 -17.04 -20.21
CA SER A 93 21.19 -16.17 -20.23
C SER A 93 19.95 -16.95 -19.79
N PRO A 94 19.36 -16.67 -18.61
CA PRO A 94 18.21 -17.40 -18.11
C PRO A 94 16.92 -17.05 -18.85
N SER A 95 15.92 -17.95 -18.77
CA SER A 95 14.56 -17.64 -19.21
C SER A 95 13.80 -16.94 -18.09
N VAL A 96 13.02 -15.89 -18.43
CA VAL A 96 12.35 -15.01 -17.46
C VAL A 96 10.85 -14.94 -17.77
N PHE A 97 10.04 -15.05 -16.71
CA PHE A 97 8.58 -14.97 -16.77
C PHE A 97 8.11 -13.88 -15.81
N ASN A 98 7.41 -12.87 -16.33
CA ASN A 98 6.77 -11.85 -15.52
C ASN A 98 5.25 -12.06 -15.55
N ASN A 99 4.62 -12.05 -14.39
CA ASN A 99 3.17 -12.05 -14.22
C ASN A 99 2.80 -10.87 -13.32
N ALA A 100 2.08 -9.90 -13.87
CA ALA A 100 1.58 -8.74 -13.16
C ALA A 100 0.06 -8.79 -13.16
N GLU A 101 -0.53 -8.98 -11.99
CA GLU A 101 -1.97 -9.04 -11.78
C GLU A 101 -2.41 -7.86 -10.93
N LYS A 102 -3.41 -7.13 -11.42
CA LYS A 102 -3.99 -5.98 -10.74
C LYS A 102 -5.51 -6.05 -10.76
N PHE A 103 -6.11 -5.97 -9.58
CA PHE A 103 -7.55 -5.86 -9.38
C PHE A 103 -7.86 -4.54 -8.70
N GLU A 104 -8.76 -3.76 -9.28
CA GLU A 104 -9.30 -2.54 -8.68
C GLU A 104 -10.82 -2.63 -8.58
N PHE A 105 -11.33 -2.28 -7.41
CA PHE A 105 -12.76 -2.11 -7.15
C PHE A 105 -13.02 -0.67 -6.71
N ARG A 106 -14.04 -0.04 -7.31
CA ARG A 106 -14.53 1.29 -6.92
C ARG A 106 -16.04 1.27 -6.79
N ALA A 107 -16.56 1.81 -5.69
CA ALA A 107 -18.00 1.98 -5.49
C ALA A 107 -18.31 3.38 -4.99
N GLN A 108 -19.34 4.00 -5.53
CA GLN A 108 -19.87 5.27 -5.04
C GLN A 108 -21.27 5.03 -4.47
N ILE A 109 -21.45 5.40 -3.21
CA ILE A 109 -22.68 5.19 -2.45
C ILE A 109 -23.14 6.54 -1.91
N GLU A 110 -24.41 6.88 -2.14
CA GLU A 110 -25.09 8.06 -1.62
C GLU A 110 -26.36 7.63 -0.87
N PRO A 111 -26.25 7.21 0.41
CA PRO A 111 -27.39 6.73 1.21
C PRO A 111 -28.53 7.74 1.38
N PHE A 112 -28.18 9.02 1.45
CA PHE A 112 -29.12 10.13 1.51
C PHE A 112 -28.50 11.35 0.83
N LYS A 113 -29.34 12.32 0.47
CA LYS A 113 -28.95 13.49 -0.31
C LYS A 113 -27.72 14.20 0.31
N ASP A 114 -26.76 14.52 -0.55
CA ASP A 114 -25.56 15.29 -0.20
C ASP A 114 -24.55 14.53 0.70
N PHE A 115 -24.76 13.22 0.96
CA PHE A 115 -23.84 12.35 1.70
C PHE A 115 -23.25 11.27 0.79
N LYS A 116 -21.98 11.46 0.40
CA LYS A 116 -21.29 10.59 -0.56
C LYS A 116 -20.20 9.79 0.12
N ILE A 117 -20.18 8.50 -0.15
CA ILE A 117 -19.13 7.56 0.24
C ILE A 117 -18.53 6.97 -1.03
N GLU A 118 -17.23 7.15 -1.22
CA GLU A 118 -16.45 6.47 -2.25
C GLU A 118 -15.65 5.38 -1.58
N LEU A 119 -15.82 4.14 -2.03
CA LEU A 119 -15.04 2.98 -1.59
C LEU A 119 -14.05 2.60 -2.68
N ASN A 120 -12.82 2.28 -2.29
CA ASN A 120 -11.78 1.82 -3.19
C ASN A 120 -11.02 0.64 -2.60
N ALA A 121 -10.83 -0.42 -3.38
CA ALA A 121 -9.95 -1.54 -3.02
C ALA A 121 -9.02 -1.86 -4.18
N ASN A 122 -7.77 -2.22 -3.87
CA ASN A 122 -6.75 -2.57 -4.85
C ASN A 122 -5.97 -3.80 -4.36
N HIS A 123 -5.67 -4.70 -5.28
CA HIS A 123 -4.81 -5.86 -5.07
C HIS A 123 -3.87 -5.97 -6.26
N GLU A 124 -2.57 -5.94 -6.00
CA GLU A 124 -1.53 -5.99 -7.01
C GLU A 124 -0.49 -7.03 -6.62
N ASN A 125 -0.22 -7.95 -7.54
CA ASN A 125 0.72 -9.04 -7.35
C ASN A 125 1.60 -9.12 -8.59
N ASN A 126 2.88 -8.75 -8.43
CA ASN A 126 3.86 -8.75 -9.50
C ASN A 126 4.90 -9.82 -9.19
N ARG A 127 4.94 -10.88 -10.00
CA ARG A 127 5.83 -12.02 -9.85
C ARG A 127 6.79 -12.08 -11.04
N ARG A 128 8.06 -12.31 -10.75
CA ARG A 128 9.13 -12.61 -11.70
C ARG A 128 9.68 -13.98 -11.35
N THR A 129 9.66 -14.90 -12.29
CA THR A 129 10.29 -16.22 -12.17
C THR A 129 11.40 -16.30 -13.19
N GLU A 130 12.58 -16.71 -12.76
CA GLU A 130 13.75 -16.90 -13.62
C GLU A 130 14.17 -18.37 -13.52
N VAL A 131 14.36 -19.03 -14.65
CA VAL A 131 14.68 -20.46 -14.73
C VAL A 131 16.00 -20.65 -15.46
N GLN A 132 16.94 -21.30 -14.79
CA GLN A 132 18.30 -21.54 -15.29
C GLN A 132 18.44 -22.95 -15.88
N TYR A 133 17.74 -23.25 -16.97
CA TYR A 133 17.68 -24.58 -17.60
C TYR A 133 19.01 -25.08 -18.22
N MET A 134 20.06 -24.25 -18.26
CA MET A 134 21.35 -24.53 -18.90
C MET A 134 22.39 -25.21 -18.00
N LEU A 135 22.20 -25.14 -16.68
CA LEU A 135 23.01 -25.91 -15.74
C LEU A 135 22.53 -27.37 -15.84
N LEU A 136 23.45 -28.33 -15.90
CA LEU A 136 23.12 -29.75 -15.90
C LEU A 136 23.35 -30.29 -14.48
N ASP A 137 22.39 -31.02 -13.94
CA ASP A 137 22.56 -31.88 -12.77
C ASP A 137 22.61 -33.33 -13.29
N GLY A 138 23.83 -33.81 -13.61
CA GLY A 138 24.02 -35.06 -14.36
C GLY A 138 23.52 -34.96 -15.81
N ASP A 139 22.72 -35.92 -16.27
CA ASP A 139 22.09 -35.93 -17.59
C ASP A 139 20.76 -35.14 -17.65
N THR A 140 20.32 -34.57 -16.52
CA THR A 140 19.06 -33.81 -16.41
C THR A 140 19.30 -32.30 -16.34
N PRO A 141 18.56 -31.49 -17.11
CA PRO A 141 18.61 -30.04 -17.00
C PRO A 141 18.20 -29.58 -15.60
N ASN A 142 19.04 -28.76 -14.96
CA ASN A 142 18.76 -28.11 -13.70
C ASN A 142 17.65 -27.06 -13.93
N THR A 143 16.49 -27.25 -13.31
CA THR A 143 15.37 -26.32 -13.39
C THR A 143 15.31 -25.38 -12.19
N THR A 144 16.46 -25.03 -11.60
CA THR A 144 16.51 -24.11 -10.45
C THR A 144 15.77 -22.80 -10.79
N ARG A 145 14.87 -22.41 -9.88
CA ARG A 145 13.96 -21.29 -10.04
C ARG A 145 14.35 -20.17 -9.09
N ASN A 146 14.65 -19.02 -9.66
CA ASN A 146 14.77 -17.78 -8.92
C ASN A 146 13.44 -17.04 -8.94
N LEU A 147 12.79 -16.95 -7.79
CA LEU A 147 11.54 -16.20 -7.64
C LEU A 147 11.87 -14.77 -7.24
N GLY A 148 11.07 -13.82 -7.68
CA GLY A 148 11.12 -12.45 -7.20
C GLY A 148 9.83 -11.71 -7.50
N GLY A 149 9.72 -10.50 -6.99
CA GLY A 149 8.51 -9.72 -7.21
C GLY A 149 8.24 -8.68 -6.14
N ASN A 150 7.03 -8.13 -6.21
CA ASN A 150 6.46 -7.24 -5.20
C ASN A 150 4.95 -7.49 -5.08
N PHE A 151 4.38 -7.05 -3.97
CA PHE A 151 2.97 -7.24 -3.67
C PHE A 151 2.42 -6.00 -2.97
N SER A 152 1.18 -5.61 -3.29
CA SER A 152 0.48 -4.51 -2.64
C SER A 152 -1.01 -4.80 -2.55
N MET A 153 -1.62 -4.49 -1.41
CA MET A 153 -3.04 -4.73 -1.18
C MET A 153 -3.64 -3.69 -0.24
N THR A 154 -4.86 -3.24 -0.52
CA THR A 154 -5.63 -2.42 0.40
C THR A 154 -6.06 -3.21 1.63
N THR A 155 -5.91 -2.59 2.80
CA THR A 155 -6.27 -3.19 4.09
C THR A 155 -6.77 -2.11 5.05
N ILE A 156 -7.06 -2.50 6.29
CA ILE A 156 -7.51 -1.59 7.35
C ILE A 156 -6.67 -1.88 8.60
N ALA A 157 -6.06 -0.84 9.16
CA ALA A 157 -5.21 -0.86 10.35
C ALA A 157 -5.74 0.01 11.50
N LEU A 158 -7.03 0.34 11.47
CA LEU A 158 -7.71 1.21 12.43
C LEU A 158 -7.58 0.78 13.89
N SER A 159 -7.51 -0.52 14.16
CA SER A 159 -7.42 -1.07 15.52
C SER A 159 -6.16 -0.61 16.28
N SER A 160 -5.09 -0.28 15.55
CA SER A 160 -3.85 0.25 16.08
C SER A 160 -3.65 1.74 15.78
N ALA A 161 -4.54 2.35 14.99
CA ALA A 161 -4.48 3.76 14.59
C ALA A 161 -4.69 4.71 15.77
N LEU A 162 -4.22 5.95 15.62
CA LEU A 162 -4.39 7.07 16.56
C LEU A 162 -3.81 6.87 17.97
N LYS A 163 -3.22 5.71 18.26
CA LYS A 163 -2.54 5.43 19.54
C LYS A 163 -1.26 6.26 19.64
N SER A 164 -1.11 6.96 20.76
CA SER A 164 0.08 7.77 21.02
C SER A 164 1.15 6.94 21.72
N SER A 165 2.39 7.02 21.23
CA SER A 165 3.58 6.61 21.98
C SER A 165 4.20 7.86 22.62
N ASN A 166 4.73 7.78 23.84
CA ASN A 166 5.31 8.92 24.55
C ASN A 166 6.69 8.55 25.13
N ALA A 167 7.62 9.49 25.19
CA ALA A 167 8.89 9.29 25.87
C ALA A 167 8.71 8.89 27.36
N LYS A 168 7.68 9.42 28.04
CA LYS A 168 7.43 9.15 29.47
C LYS A 168 7.13 7.68 29.79
N ASN A 169 6.63 6.91 28.83
CA ASN A 169 6.34 5.49 29.00
C ASN A 169 7.24 4.61 28.12
N ASN A 170 8.46 5.08 27.81
CA ASN A 170 9.42 4.39 26.95
C ASN A 170 8.83 4.00 25.58
N TYR A 171 7.95 4.85 25.03
CA TYR A 171 7.26 4.64 23.76
C TYR A 171 6.46 3.34 23.68
N TYR A 172 5.87 2.93 24.81
CA TYR A 172 5.03 1.73 24.89
C TYR A 172 3.92 1.71 23.82
N SER A 173 3.77 0.57 23.13
CA SER A 173 2.70 0.33 22.17
C SER A 173 2.06 -1.02 22.40
N LYS A 174 0.73 -1.04 22.58
CA LYS A 174 -0.06 -2.27 22.69
C LYS A 174 0.10 -3.13 21.42
N ALA A 175 0.05 -2.52 20.25
CA ALA A 175 0.18 -3.24 18.98
C ALA A 175 1.54 -3.93 18.85
N PHE A 176 2.61 -3.29 19.33
CA PHE A 176 3.94 -3.91 19.35
C PHE A 176 4.01 -5.11 20.31
N ASN A 177 3.41 -5.00 21.50
CA ASN A 177 3.36 -6.14 22.43
C ASN A 177 2.49 -7.29 21.91
N ASP A 178 1.35 -6.97 21.28
CA ASP A 178 0.49 -7.96 20.62
C ASP A 178 1.27 -8.65 19.50
N PHE A 179 2.06 -7.90 18.72
CA PHE A 179 2.98 -8.46 17.72
C PHE A 179 3.97 -9.45 18.34
N LEU A 180 4.65 -9.08 19.42
CA LEU A 180 5.61 -9.97 20.09
C LEU A 180 4.94 -11.26 20.58
N LYS A 181 3.72 -11.20 21.11
CA LYS A 181 2.94 -12.38 21.54
C LYS A 181 2.49 -13.23 20.35
N ASN A 182 1.99 -12.59 19.30
CA ASN A 182 1.47 -13.24 18.10
C ASN A 182 2.54 -14.08 17.39
N ARG A 183 3.81 -13.71 17.48
CA ARG A 183 4.92 -14.48 16.90
C ARG A 183 4.96 -15.92 17.41
N THR A 184 4.78 -16.13 18.71
CA THR A 184 4.78 -17.49 19.29
C THR A 184 3.59 -18.30 18.79
N ILE A 185 2.42 -17.66 18.64
CA ILE A 185 1.21 -18.31 18.15
C ILE A 185 1.37 -18.70 16.67
N VAL A 186 1.83 -17.78 15.82
CA VAL A 186 2.10 -18.02 14.40
C VAL A 186 3.16 -19.11 14.22
N LYS A 187 4.25 -19.08 15.02
CA LYS A 187 5.25 -20.15 15.03
C LYS A 187 4.60 -21.50 15.28
N ASN A 188 3.79 -21.63 16.33
CA ASN A 188 3.14 -22.91 16.66
C ASN A 188 2.16 -23.38 15.56
N ARG A 189 1.48 -22.45 14.88
CA ARG A 189 0.62 -22.76 13.72
C ARG A 189 1.43 -23.27 12.54
N LEU A 190 2.56 -22.65 12.22
CA LEU A 190 3.48 -23.11 11.17
C LEU A 190 4.09 -24.47 11.51
N GLU A 191 4.58 -24.65 12.74
CA GLU A 191 5.08 -25.93 13.25
C GLU A 191 4.06 -27.06 13.06
N THR A 192 2.78 -26.77 13.30
CA THR A 192 1.71 -27.75 13.12
C THR A 192 1.52 -28.15 11.65
N LYS A 193 1.72 -27.22 10.71
CA LYS A 193 1.73 -27.54 9.27
C LYS A 193 2.92 -28.44 8.92
N TYR A 194 4.12 -28.09 9.38
CA TYR A 194 5.34 -28.88 9.13
C TYR A 194 5.33 -30.26 9.78
N ARG A 195 4.59 -30.48 10.87
CA ARG A 195 4.43 -31.83 11.46
C ARG A 195 3.87 -32.88 10.51
N ASN A 196 3.21 -32.48 9.42
CA ASN A 196 2.67 -33.37 8.40
C ASN A 196 3.56 -33.49 7.15
N THR A 197 4.78 -32.97 7.21
CA THR A 197 5.73 -32.96 6.10
C THR A 197 6.95 -33.81 6.41
N ASN A 198 7.69 -34.15 5.36
CA ASN A 198 8.94 -34.87 5.45
C ASN A 198 10.11 -33.97 5.02
N TYR A 199 11.30 -34.26 5.53
CA TYR A 199 12.51 -33.60 5.07
C TYR A 199 12.78 -33.95 3.59
N PRO A 200 13.20 -32.97 2.76
CA PRO A 200 13.57 -33.24 1.38
C PRO A 200 14.77 -34.18 1.29
N VAL A 201 14.89 -34.82 0.13
CA VAL A 201 16.06 -35.62 -0.24
C VAL A 201 16.89 -34.81 -1.23
N GLY A 202 18.20 -34.73 -1.02
CA GLY A 202 19.12 -34.01 -1.90
C GLY A 202 19.44 -32.56 -1.52
N GLY A 203 20.10 -31.84 -2.43
CA GLY A 203 20.57 -30.47 -2.21
C GLY A 203 21.54 -30.35 -1.03
N PHE A 204 21.39 -29.27 -0.25
CA PHE A 204 22.28 -29.04 0.90
C PHE A 204 22.19 -30.13 1.99
N LEU A 205 21.12 -30.92 2.01
CA LEU A 205 20.96 -32.01 2.99
C LEU A 205 21.85 -33.20 2.68
N SER A 206 22.07 -33.50 1.40
CA SER A 206 23.04 -34.52 0.98
C SER A 206 24.48 -34.09 1.19
N GLU A 207 24.79 -32.80 0.97
CA GLU A 207 26.14 -32.25 1.18
C GLU A 207 26.48 -32.07 2.67
N GLY A 208 25.47 -31.75 3.49
CA GLY A 208 25.63 -31.46 4.90
C GLY A 208 25.70 -32.68 5.82
N GLY A 209 25.60 -33.91 5.28
CA GLY A 209 25.60 -35.14 6.08
C GLY A 209 24.37 -35.31 6.98
N PHE A 210 23.24 -34.68 6.63
CA PHE A 210 22.00 -34.81 7.38
C PHE A 210 21.42 -36.23 7.20
N LEU A 211 21.37 -37.00 8.28
CA LEU A 211 21.01 -38.42 8.25
C LEU A 211 19.49 -38.69 8.20
N HIS A 212 18.67 -37.67 8.39
CA HIS A 212 17.20 -37.77 8.48
C HIS A 212 16.48 -37.30 7.20
N GLN A 213 17.14 -37.43 6.04
CA GLN A 213 16.52 -37.14 4.75
C GLN A 213 15.33 -38.09 4.50
N GLY A 214 14.19 -37.56 4.08
CA GLY A 214 12.96 -38.33 3.89
C GLY A 214 12.21 -38.69 5.18
N ASP A 215 12.83 -38.52 6.36
CA ASP A 215 12.14 -38.71 7.64
C ASP A 215 11.07 -37.65 7.87
N ARG A 216 10.12 -37.96 8.76
CA ARG A 216 9.10 -37.00 9.18
C ARG A 216 9.75 -35.82 9.89
N TYR A 217 9.22 -34.62 9.65
CA TYR A 217 9.67 -33.40 10.30
C TYR A 217 9.73 -33.56 11.83
N ASN A 218 10.85 -33.14 12.41
CA ASN A 218 11.08 -33.17 13.84
C ASN A 218 11.77 -31.87 14.29
N PRO A 219 11.13 -31.07 15.16
CA PRO A 219 11.63 -29.75 15.55
C PRO A 219 12.99 -29.78 16.28
N ASN A 220 13.44 -30.95 16.78
CA ASN A 220 14.75 -31.09 17.40
C ASN A 220 15.92 -30.87 16.42
N TYR A 221 15.69 -31.09 15.12
CA TYR A 221 16.71 -30.95 14.10
C TYR A 221 16.63 -29.62 13.34
N GLY A 222 15.70 -28.73 13.72
CA GLY A 222 15.47 -27.47 13.05
C GLY A 222 14.02 -27.04 13.19
N ALA A 223 13.72 -26.31 14.27
CA ALA A 223 12.40 -25.74 14.49
C ALA A 223 12.16 -24.51 13.61
N VAL A 224 10.91 -24.15 13.38
CA VAL A 224 10.51 -22.87 12.77
C VAL A 224 11.14 -21.74 13.58
N ASP A 225 11.93 -20.89 12.91
CA ASP A 225 12.53 -19.73 13.54
C ASP A 225 11.44 -18.69 13.85
N ILE A 226 11.42 -18.23 15.11
CA ILE A 226 10.51 -17.19 15.58
C ILE A 226 10.80 -15.82 14.92
N ASN A 227 12.01 -15.62 14.39
CA ASN A 227 12.40 -14.43 13.64
C ASN A 227 12.35 -14.61 12.11
N SER A 228 11.88 -15.76 11.61
CA SER A 228 11.68 -15.96 10.17
C SER A 228 10.63 -15.01 9.61
N ALA A 229 10.74 -14.69 8.31
CA ALA A 229 9.74 -13.87 7.61
C ALA A 229 8.33 -14.49 7.68
N ASP A 230 8.26 -15.81 7.63
CA ASP A 230 7.01 -16.58 7.68
C ASP A 230 6.29 -16.43 9.03
N VAL A 231 7.03 -16.18 10.12
CA VAL A 231 6.45 -15.88 11.43
C VAL A 231 6.19 -14.39 11.61
N LEU A 232 7.18 -13.55 11.29
CA LEU A 232 7.12 -12.12 11.57
C LEU A 232 6.04 -11.41 10.74
N ILE A 233 5.86 -11.77 9.47
CA ILE A 233 4.92 -11.07 8.58
C ILE A 233 3.45 -11.30 9.00
N PRO A 234 2.96 -12.54 9.17
CA PRO A 234 1.58 -12.77 9.62
C PRO A 234 1.34 -12.21 11.03
N ALA A 235 2.31 -12.33 11.95
CA ALA A 235 2.18 -11.76 13.29
C ALA A 235 2.07 -10.22 13.25
N PHE A 236 2.84 -9.57 12.37
CA PHE A 236 2.81 -8.13 12.15
C PHE A 236 1.48 -7.68 11.56
N ILE A 237 1.00 -8.34 10.50
CA ILE A 237 -0.31 -8.03 9.91
C ILE A 237 -1.40 -8.21 10.97
N ALA A 238 -1.43 -9.32 11.71
CA ALA A 238 -2.42 -9.57 12.75
C ALA A 238 -2.43 -8.46 13.82
N ALA A 239 -1.26 -8.11 14.36
CA ALA A 239 -1.16 -7.14 15.45
C ALA A 239 -1.55 -5.71 15.05
N TYR A 240 -1.19 -5.27 13.85
CA TYR A 240 -1.44 -3.91 13.40
C TYR A 240 -2.78 -3.73 12.69
N THR A 241 -3.32 -4.77 12.06
CA THR A 241 -4.69 -4.77 11.53
C THR A 241 -5.73 -5.12 12.61
N GLY A 242 -5.32 -5.75 13.71
CA GLY A 242 -6.20 -6.19 14.79
C GLY A 242 -7.02 -7.42 14.42
N ARG A 243 -6.57 -8.18 13.42
CA ARG A 243 -7.15 -9.47 13.05
C ARG A 243 -6.71 -10.53 14.05
N ASP A 244 -7.56 -11.54 14.21
CA ASP A 244 -7.25 -12.70 15.04
C ASP A 244 -6.07 -13.48 14.47
N VAL A 245 -5.08 -13.73 15.33
CA VAL A 245 -3.82 -14.40 14.98
C VAL A 245 -4.03 -15.89 14.70
N ASP A 246 -5.09 -16.51 15.24
CA ASP A 246 -5.40 -17.91 14.99
C ASP A 246 -6.04 -18.15 13.61
N ASN A 247 -6.65 -17.11 13.05
CA ASN A 247 -7.40 -17.18 11.79
C ASN A 247 -6.71 -16.47 10.61
N ILE A 248 -5.57 -15.81 10.82
CA ILE A 248 -4.85 -15.13 9.74
C ILE A 248 -4.13 -16.11 8.81
N SER A 249 -4.02 -15.76 7.53
CA SER A 249 -3.23 -16.49 6.54
C SER A 249 -1.74 -16.47 6.89
N LEU A 250 -1.08 -17.63 6.85
CA LEU A 250 0.34 -17.81 7.17
C LEU A 250 1.26 -17.51 5.98
N THR A 251 0.90 -16.53 5.16
CA THR A 251 1.65 -16.13 3.96
C THR A 251 1.88 -14.62 3.96
N ALA A 252 2.97 -14.19 3.34
CA ALA A 252 3.24 -12.79 3.07
C ALA A 252 2.37 -12.20 1.96
N PHE A 253 1.65 -13.03 1.20
CA PHE A 253 0.83 -12.60 0.06
C PHE A 253 -0.65 -12.96 0.29
N PRO A 254 -1.40 -12.19 1.08
CA PRO A 254 -2.82 -12.44 1.29
C PRO A 254 -3.61 -12.51 -0.02
N SER A 255 -4.61 -13.39 -0.04
CA SER A 255 -5.46 -13.61 -1.21
C SER A 255 -6.35 -12.40 -1.49
N LEU A 256 -6.91 -12.34 -2.72
CA LEU A 256 -7.85 -11.31 -3.13
C LEU A 256 -9.05 -11.17 -2.18
N LEU A 257 -9.48 -12.25 -1.52
CA LEU A 257 -10.59 -12.22 -0.54
C LEU A 257 -10.23 -11.47 0.75
N SER A 258 -8.95 -11.25 1.02
CA SER A 258 -8.47 -10.54 2.20
C SER A 258 -8.44 -9.02 2.03
N ILE A 259 -8.77 -8.50 0.85
CA ILE A 259 -8.85 -7.07 0.57
C ILE A 259 -9.90 -6.43 1.47
N LEU A 260 -9.59 -5.24 1.96
CA LEU A 260 -10.59 -4.40 2.61
C LEU A 260 -10.66 -3.06 1.87
N PRO A 261 -11.86 -2.47 1.74
CA PRO A 261 -12.02 -1.20 1.06
C PRO A 261 -11.52 -0.06 1.94
N ASN A 262 -10.86 0.88 1.30
CA ASN A 262 -10.64 2.23 1.79
C ASN A 262 -11.83 3.10 1.46
N TRP A 263 -11.95 4.27 2.10
CA TRP A 263 -13.10 5.14 1.91
C TRP A 263 -12.77 6.62 1.92
N THR A 264 -13.55 7.36 1.16
CA THR A 264 -13.67 8.81 1.24
C THR A 264 -15.13 9.17 1.46
N ILE A 265 -15.41 9.94 2.52
CA ILE A 265 -16.73 10.37 2.92
C ILE A 265 -16.77 11.89 2.78
N SER A 266 -17.81 12.40 2.13
CA SER A 266 -18.10 13.83 2.05
C SER A 266 -19.57 14.10 2.36
N TYR A 267 -19.83 15.16 3.11
CA TYR A 267 -21.18 15.57 3.49
C TYR A 267 -21.38 17.08 3.35
N ASP A 268 -22.26 17.47 2.43
CA ASP A 268 -22.57 18.87 2.12
C ASP A 268 -23.94 19.33 2.67
N GLY A 269 -24.76 18.37 3.13
CA GLY A 269 -26.17 18.60 3.51
C GLY A 269 -26.38 19.48 4.75
N LEU A 270 -25.35 19.70 5.56
CA LEU A 270 -25.37 20.61 6.73
C LEU A 270 -25.72 22.05 6.34
N SER A 271 -25.43 22.45 5.10
CA SER A 271 -25.76 23.77 4.56
C SER A 271 -27.26 24.07 4.57
N ASN A 272 -28.12 23.04 4.61
CA ASN A 272 -29.57 23.19 4.58
C ASN A 272 -30.21 23.37 5.98
N VAL A 273 -29.45 23.15 7.05
CA VAL A 273 -29.95 23.29 8.44
C VAL A 273 -30.14 24.76 8.77
N ALA A 274 -31.33 25.15 9.27
CA ALA A 274 -31.71 26.56 9.46
C ALA A 274 -30.68 27.40 10.24
N PHE A 275 -30.12 26.85 11.34
CA PHE A 275 -29.08 27.52 12.12
C PHE A 275 -27.76 27.71 11.34
N ILE A 276 -27.35 26.71 10.56
CA ILE A 276 -26.11 26.76 9.79
C ILE A 276 -26.25 27.70 8.60
N LYS A 277 -27.37 27.62 7.87
CA LYS A 277 -27.69 28.45 6.71
C LYS A 277 -27.67 29.96 7.01
N GLN A 278 -27.99 30.36 8.25
CA GLN A 278 -27.91 31.76 8.68
C GLN A 278 -26.47 32.30 8.69
N ARG A 279 -25.46 31.45 8.89
CA ARG A 279 -24.04 31.85 9.00
C ARG A 279 -23.21 31.42 7.80
N PHE A 280 -23.52 30.27 7.21
CA PHE A 280 -22.78 29.63 6.11
C PHE A 280 -23.62 29.58 4.83
N LYS A 281 -22.99 29.97 3.71
CA LYS A 281 -23.49 29.70 2.35
C LYS A 281 -23.36 28.23 2.00
N SER A 282 -22.23 27.64 2.38
CA SER A 282 -21.93 26.23 2.18
C SER A 282 -21.00 25.74 3.29
N ILE A 283 -21.20 24.51 3.72
CA ILE A 283 -20.30 23.77 4.59
C ILE A 283 -20.21 22.32 4.12
N ARG A 284 -18.99 21.82 4.07
CA ARG A 284 -18.63 20.48 3.65
C ARG A 284 -17.80 19.83 4.74
N LEU A 285 -18.22 18.65 5.17
CA LEU A 285 -17.40 17.76 6.01
C LEU A 285 -16.75 16.70 5.14
N ASN A 286 -15.46 16.50 5.31
CA ASN A 286 -14.66 15.52 4.58
C ASN A 286 -13.92 14.60 5.53
N HIS A 287 -13.85 13.33 5.18
CA HIS A 287 -13.03 12.32 5.86
C HIS A 287 -12.53 11.33 4.82
N ALA A 288 -11.24 11.01 4.82
CA ALA A 288 -10.69 10.00 3.93
C ALA A 288 -9.70 9.10 4.67
N TYR A 289 -9.80 7.81 4.42
CA TYR A 289 -8.94 6.78 4.99
C TYR A 289 -8.38 5.88 3.90
N ASN A 290 -7.05 5.89 3.75
CA ASN A 290 -6.31 5.05 2.83
C ASN A 290 -5.30 4.21 3.61
N CYS A 291 -5.24 2.91 3.34
CA CYS A 291 -4.34 2.00 4.02
C CYS A 291 -3.98 0.84 3.12
N PHE A 292 -2.68 0.61 2.95
CA PHE A 292 -2.14 -0.46 2.11
C PHE A 292 -1.06 -1.23 2.85
N TYR A 293 -1.09 -2.55 2.65
CA TYR A 293 -0.02 -3.46 2.99
C TYR A 293 0.81 -3.72 1.73
N GLN A 294 2.13 -3.68 1.85
CA GLN A 294 3.04 -3.89 0.74
C GLN A 294 4.22 -4.77 1.13
N VAL A 295 4.65 -5.62 0.20
CA VAL A 295 5.93 -6.31 0.21
C VAL A 295 6.79 -5.63 -0.84
N SER A 296 7.80 -4.86 -0.40
CA SER A 296 8.58 -3.97 -1.27
C SER A 296 9.28 -4.75 -2.39
N ASN A 297 10.03 -5.78 -1.99
CA ASN A 297 10.64 -6.74 -2.89
C ASN A 297 10.81 -8.07 -2.14
N TYR A 298 10.83 -9.14 -2.90
CA TYR A 298 11.28 -10.44 -2.44
C TYR A 298 12.10 -11.11 -3.53
N THR A 299 13.00 -11.99 -3.11
CA THR A 299 13.73 -12.93 -3.96
C THR A 299 13.50 -14.34 -3.45
N SER A 300 14.02 -15.37 -4.11
CA SER A 300 14.05 -16.71 -3.53
C SER A 300 15.32 -16.93 -2.70
N PHE A 301 15.26 -17.86 -1.74
CA PHE A 301 16.47 -18.41 -1.13
C PHE A 301 17.14 -19.40 -2.09
N SER A 302 18.45 -19.28 -2.28
CA SER A 302 19.20 -20.18 -3.16
C SER A 302 19.31 -21.61 -2.65
N SER A 303 19.25 -21.80 -1.32
CA SER A 303 19.34 -23.10 -0.65
C SER A 303 17.97 -23.71 -0.35
N TRP A 304 16.88 -23.13 -0.87
CA TRP A 304 15.54 -23.61 -0.55
C TRP A 304 15.25 -24.95 -1.24
N LEU A 305 14.73 -25.89 -0.46
CA LEU A 305 14.26 -27.18 -0.92
C LEU A 305 12.80 -27.36 -0.50
N GLN A 306 11.95 -27.80 -1.43
CA GLN A 306 10.54 -28.07 -1.15
C GLN A 306 10.40 -29.21 -0.14
N ALA A 307 9.45 -29.10 0.78
CA ALA A 307 9.17 -30.16 1.74
C ALA A 307 8.60 -31.41 1.03
N GLY A 308 8.98 -32.60 1.51
CA GLY A 308 8.44 -33.86 0.98
C GLY A 308 7.01 -34.13 1.49
N GLY A 309 6.15 -34.65 0.61
CA GLY A 309 4.77 -35.02 0.92
C GLY A 309 3.75 -34.37 -0.03
N GLN A 310 2.46 -34.65 0.15
CA GLN A 310 1.37 -33.90 -0.49
C GLN A 310 1.19 -32.58 0.26
N THR A 311 1.96 -31.57 -0.11
CA THR A 311 2.04 -30.28 0.62
C THR A 311 1.60 -29.10 -0.23
N ASP A 312 1.13 -28.04 0.44
CA ASP A 312 0.98 -26.68 -0.13
C ASP A 312 2.31 -26.26 -0.81
N ASP A 313 2.24 -25.63 -1.99
CA ASP A 313 3.38 -25.30 -2.89
C ASP A 313 4.48 -24.42 -2.28
N ASP A 314 4.28 -23.83 -1.10
CA ASP A 314 5.21 -22.87 -0.48
C ASP A 314 5.87 -23.39 0.82
N LEU A 315 5.71 -24.66 1.19
CA LEU A 315 6.39 -25.24 2.38
C LEU A 315 7.73 -25.88 1.98
N GLY A 316 8.80 -25.53 2.70
CA GLY A 316 10.13 -26.06 2.42
C GLY A 316 11.12 -25.78 3.53
N TYR A 317 12.40 -25.95 3.19
CA TYR A 317 13.50 -25.83 4.13
C TYR A 317 14.65 -25.05 3.50
N ILE A 318 15.30 -24.22 4.30
CA ILE A 318 16.56 -23.55 3.95
C ILE A 318 17.68 -24.08 4.84
N ARG A 319 18.92 -23.92 4.38
CA ARG A 319 20.10 -24.26 5.18
C ARG A 319 20.34 -23.22 6.26
N ASP A 320 20.38 -23.65 7.52
CA ASP A 320 20.87 -22.80 8.60
C ASP A 320 22.35 -22.44 8.38
N VAL A 321 22.69 -21.17 8.54
CA VAL A 321 24.06 -20.70 8.28
C VAL A 321 25.02 -21.19 9.37
N LEU A 322 24.55 -21.34 10.61
CA LEU A 322 25.38 -21.68 11.76
C LEU A 322 25.54 -23.20 11.95
N SER A 323 24.43 -23.93 11.98
CA SER A 323 24.41 -25.38 12.23
C SER A 323 24.47 -26.23 10.97
N GLY A 324 24.12 -25.67 9.81
CA GLY A 324 23.97 -26.42 8.56
C GLY A 324 22.69 -27.27 8.47
N ASN A 325 21.87 -27.29 9.52
CA ASN A 325 20.63 -28.05 9.59
C ASN A 325 19.51 -27.43 8.73
N PRO A 326 18.49 -28.20 8.31
CA PRO A 326 17.30 -27.66 7.66
C PRO A 326 16.44 -26.84 8.63
N ILE A 327 16.13 -25.60 8.25
CA ILE A 327 15.14 -24.77 8.95
C ILE A 327 13.90 -24.62 8.07
N PRO A 328 12.68 -24.88 8.59
CA PRO A 328 11.44 -24.62 7.87
C PRO A 328 11.33 -23.17 7.39
N SER A 329 11.11 -22.97 6.10
CA SER A 329 10.86 -21.65 5.52
C SER A 329 10.15 -21.71 4.16
N SER A 330 9.40 -20.66 3.83
CA SER A 330 8.89 -20.44 2.48
C SER A 330 10.02 -20.15 1.48
N PRO A 331 9.79 -20.28 0.17
CA PRO A 331 10.84 -20.00 -0.81
C PRO A 331 11.24 -18.52 -0.84
N TYR A 332 10.47 -17.62 -0.22
CA TYR A 332 10.60 -16.17 -0.37
C TYR A 332 11.53 -15.54 0.68
N ASN A 333 12.66 -15.01 0.22
CA ASN A 333 13.50 -14.10 0.97
C ASN A 333 12.97 -12.66 0.86
N ILE A 334 12.26 -12.23 1.90
CA ILE A 334 11.62 -10.91 1.95
C ILE A 334 12.50 -9.96 2.79
N SER A 335 12.94 -8.85 2.21
CA SER A 335 13.78 -7.87 2.94
C SER A 335 12.97 -7.02 3.91
N SER A 336 11.79 -6.55 3.46
CA SER A 336 10.91 -5.72 4.27
C SER A 336 9.45 -5.79 3.83
N VAL A 337 8.56 -5.58 4.78
CA VAL A 337 7.13 -5.36 4.53
C VAL A 337 6.68 -4.07 5.18
N GLY A 338 5.67 -3.44 4.60
CA GLY A 338 5.15 -2.16 5.04
C GLY A 338 3.64 -2.16 5.23
N ILE A 339 3.15 -1.43 6.23
CA ILE A 339 1.77 -0.95 6.31
C ILE A 339 1.83 0.57 6.30
N SER A 340 1.21 1.20 5.30
CA SER A 340 1.05 2.65 5.26
C SER A 340 -0.42 2.98 5.43
N GLU A 341 -0.72 3.80 6.43
CA GLU A 341 -2.05 4.23 6.81
C GLU A 341 -2.09 5.75 6.78
N VAL A 342 -3.06 6.33 6.08
CA VAL A 342 -3.17 7.77 5.85
C VAL A 342 -4.62 8.19 5.99
N PHE A 343 -4.85 9.08 6.95
CA PHE A 343 -6.05 9.90 7.06
C PHE A 343 -5.78 11.27 6.46
N ASN A 344 -6.36 11.55 5.30
CA ASN A 344 -6.14 12.80 4.56
C ASN A 344 -7.45 13.35 3.99
N PRO A 345 -8.28 14.03 4.81
CA PRO A 345 -8.11 14.30 6.24
C PRO A 345 -8.78 13.25 7.13
N LEU A 346 -8.33 13.11 8.39
CA LEU A 346 -9.09 12.42 9.44
C LEU A 346 -10.38 13.18 9.75
N PHE A 347 -10.29 14.50 9.77
CA PHE A 347 -11.45 15.39 9.84
C PHE A 347 -11.15 16.66 9.06
N GLY A 348 -11.96 16.95 8.06
CA GLY A 348 -11.90 18.14 7.24
C GLY A 348 -13.22 18.90 7.30
N VAL A 349 -13.13 20.22 7.49
CA VAL A 349 -14.28 21.14 7.43
C VAL A 349 -13.92 22.26 6.49
N GLU A 350 -14.74 22.43 5.47
CA GLU A 350 -14.58 23.51 4.51
C GLU A 350 -15.90 24.26 4.41
N GLY A 351 -15.86 25.57 4.57
CA GLY A 351 -17.08 26.37 4.57
C GLY A 351 -16.87 27.76 4.00
N VAL A 352 -17.93 28.31 3.43
CA VAL A 352 -18.00 29.70 2.99
C VAL A 352 -19.13 30.38 3.74
N LEU A 353 -18.84 31.49 4.40
CA LEU A 353 -19.79 32.28 5.15
C LEU A 353 -20.58 33.23 4.25
N ASN A 354 -21.70 33.73 4.77
CA ASN A 354 -22.56 34.69 4.07
C ASN A 354 -21.83 35.99 3.67
N ASN A 355 -20.78 36.35 4.39
CA ASN A 355 -19.91 37.50 4.11
C ASN A 355 -18.75 37.20 3.12
N ASN A 356 -18.74 36.06 2.40
CA ASN A 356 -17.64 35.64 1.52
C ASN A 356 -16.31 35.29 2.24
N MET A 357 -16.34 35.07 3.56
CA MET A 357 -15.21 34.47 4.26
C MET A 357 -15.19 32.96 4.05
N SER A 358 -14.07 32.39 3.63
CA SER A 358 -13.84 30.95 3.54
C SER A 358 -13.05 30.45 4.74
N ILE A 359 -13.46 29.32 5.31
CA ILE A 359 -12.74 28.62 6.37
C ILE A 359 -12.44 27.21 5.88
N ASN A 360 -11.22 26.75 6.11
CA ASN A 360 -10.78 25.39 5.83
C ASN A 360 -9.98 24.87 7.02
N THR A 361 -10.46 23.84 7.68
CA THR A 361 -9.75 23.19 8.79
C THR A 361 -9.58 21.73 8.47
N ARG A 362 -8.35 21.21 8.56
CA ARG A 362 -8.03 19.81 8.26
C ARG A 362 -7.10 19.25 9.33
N TYR A 363 -7.41 18.05 9.80
CA TYR A 363 -6.51 17.26 10.63
C TYR A 363 -6.10 16.01 9.85
N ASN A 364 -4.83 15.95 9.46
CA ASN A 364 -4.25 14.81 8.77
C ASN A 364 -3.47 13.96 9.76
N ASN A 365 -3.54 12.64 9.60
CA ASN A 365 -2.74 11.72 10.37
C ASN A 365 -2.26 10.60 9.46
N ALA A 366 -0.96 10.39 9.38
CA ALA A 366 -0.36 9.32 8.60
C ALA A 366 0.60 8.52 9.46
N ARG A 367 0.67 7.23 9.19
CA ARG A 367 1.55 6.28 9.84
C ARG A 367 2.09 5.32 8.81
N THR A 368 3.41 5.18 8.77
CA THR A 368 4.08 4.16 7.96
C THR A 368 4.87 3.25 8.90
N LEU A 369 4.55 1.97 8.86
CA LEU A 369 5.20 0.91 9.63
C LEU A 369 5.99 0.06 8.65
N THR A 370 7.31 0.02 8.79
CA THR A 370 8.19 -0.82 7.97
C THR A 370 8.85 -1.84 8.86
N LEU A 371 8.54 -3.10 8.65
CA LEU A 371 9.16 -4.22 9.33
C LEU A 371 10.33 -4.72 8.47
N ASN A 372 11.54 -4.63 9.02
CA ASN A 372 12.78 -5.08 8.39
C ASN A 372 13.15 -6.48 8.92
N MET A 373 13.30 -7.45 8.00
CA MET A 373 13.63 -8.84 8.35
C MET A 373 15.10 -8.99 8.73
N ALA A 374 16.02 -8.33 8.03
CA ALA A 374 17.46 -8.48 8.27
C ALA A 374 17.91 -7.94 9.64
N SER A 375 17.31 -6.84 10.11
CA SER A 375 17.65 -6.22 11.39
C SER A 375 16.69 -6.56 12.53
N TYR A 376 15.65 -7.37 12.27
CA TYR A 376 14.59 -7.71 13.22
C TYR A 376 14.02 -6.48 13.94
N GLN A 377 13.58 -5.49 13.17
CA GLN A 377 13.18 -4.16 13.66
C GLN A 377 11.96 -3.62 12.92
N ILE A 378 11.11 -2.88 13.63
CA ILE A 378 10.02 -2.10 13.04
C ILE A 378 10.39 -0.61 13.11
N VAL A 379 10.42 0.03 11.95
CA VAL A 379 10.50 1.49 11.82
C VAL A 379 9.07 2.03 11.70
N GLU A 380 8.67 2.83 12.69
CA GLU A 380 7.36 3.48 12.75
C GLU A 380 7.56 4.97 12.50
N SER A 381 7.07 5.47 11.37
CA SER A 381 7.01 6.90 11.05
C SER A 381 5.59 7.42 11.24
N LEU A 382 5.42 8.37 12.14
CA LEU A 382 4.14 9.00 12.48
C LEU A 382 4.17 10.46 12.01
N GLN A 383 3.13 10.88 11.30
CA GLN A 383 2.94 12.25 10.87
C GLN A 383 1.56 12.73 11.32
N LYS A 384 1.52 13.81 12.10
CA LYS A 384 0.29 14.49 12.48
C LYS A 384 0.35 15.91 11.96
N GLU A 385 -0.69 16.36 11.29
CA GLU A 385 -0.74 17.73 10.77
C GLU A 385 -2.11 18.34 11.02
N PHE A 386 -2.12 19.53 11.60
CA PHE A 386 -3.32 20.33 11.75
C PHE A 386 -3.17 21.60 10.91
N VAL A 387 -4.09 21.81 9.98
CA VAL A 387 -4.10 22.95 9.06
C VAL A 387 -5.38 23.76 9.29
N VAL A 388 -5.23 25.06 9.47
CA VAL A 388 -6.32 26.03 9.52
C VAL A 388 -6.04 27.11 8.49
N GLY A 389 -6.92 27.24 7.52
CA GLY A 389 -6.90 28.26 6.49
C GLY A 389 -8.12 29.16 6.60
N ILE A 390 -7.89 30.46 6.55
CA ILE A 390 -8.94 31.48 6.48
C ILE A 390 -8.70 32.31 5.22
N GLY A 391 -9.75 32.53 4.46
CA GLY A 391 -9.72 33.37 3.27
C GLY A 391 -10.84 34.40 3.32
N TYR A 392 -10.59 35.59 2.80
CA TYR A 392 -11.60 36.63 2.68
C TYR A 392 -11.43 37.38 1.36
N ARG A 393 -12.53 37.53 0.63
CA ARG A 393 -12.58 38.29 -0.63
C ARG A 393 -13.34 39.59 -0.42
N ILE A 394 -12.63 40.69 -0.58
CA ILE A 394 -13.21 42.04 -0.59
C ILE A 394 -13.43 42.43 -2.03
N ASN A 395 -14.69 42.60 -2.40
CA ASN A 395 -15.04 43.10 -3.72
C ASN A 395 -14.90 44.63 -3.76
N GLU A 396 -14.54 45.18 -4.92
CA GLU A 396 -14.42 46.62 -5.15
C GLU A 396 -13.52 47.34 -4.13
N PHE A 397 -12.36 46.77 -3.81
CA PHE A 397 -11.44 47.31 -2.80
C PHE A 397 -11.01 48.76 -3.11
N ASN A 398 -10.92 49.14 -4.40
CA ASN A 398 -10.68 50.52 -4.84
C ASN A 398 -11.62 51.55 -4.23
N ARG A 399 -12.92 51.21 -4.06
CA ARG A 399 -13.91 52.09 -3.43
C ARG A 399 -13.64 52.27 -1.93
N LEU A 400 -13.07 51.25 -1.29
CA LEU A 400 -12.79 51.21 0.14
C LEU A 400 -11.53 52.02 0.51
N ILE A 401 -10.57 52.13 -0.42
CA ILE A 401 -9.34 52.92 -0.26
C ILE A 401 -9.42 54.32 -0.89
N GLY A 402 -10.61 54.76 -1.34
CA GLY A 402 -10.83 56.11 -1.88
C GLY A 402 -10.24 56.36 -3.27
N LEU A 403 -9.72 55.33 -3.94
CA LEU A 403 -9.24 55.40 -5.32
C LEU A 403 -10.44 55.36 -6.28
N THR A 404 -11.08 56.50 -6.45
CA THR A 404 -12.24 56.66 -7.33
C THR A 404 -11.76 56.73 -8.79
N SER A 405 -11.70 55.60 -9.48
CA SER A 405 -11.46 55.59 -10.93
C SER A 405 -12.71 56.09 -11.67
N LYS A 406 -12.56 57.15 -12.48
CA LYS A 406 -13.65 57.75 -13.29
C LYS A 406 -14.28 56.78 -14.31
N ASP A 407 -13.60 55.68 -14.65
CA ASP A 407 -14.04 54.65 -15.60
C ASP A 407 -14.44 53.31 -14.93
N SER A 408 -15.01 53.37 -13.73
CA SER A 408 -15.36 52.22 -12.87
C SER A 408 -16.33 51.17 -13.45
N LYS A 409 -16.78 51.27 -14.70
CA LYS A 409 -17.80 50.38 -15.27
C LYS A 409 -17.28 49.05 -15.82
N GLN A 410 -15.96 48.81 -15.95
CA GLN A 410 -15.46 47.64 -16.70
C GLN A 410 -14.55 46.64 -15.97
N PHE A 411 -14.10 46.92 -14.74
CA PHE A 411 -13.20 46.00 -14.01
C PHE A 411 -13.45 46.02 -12.50
N ASN A 412 -13.57 44.83 -11.90
CA ASN A 412 -13.76 44.68 -10.46
C ASN A 412 -12.40 44.47 -9.76
N ASN A 413 -11.99 45.45 -8.94
CA ASN A 413 -10.73 45.44 -8.22
C ASN A 413 -10.87 44.69 -6.89
N ASP A 414 -10.78 43.36 -6.95
CA ASP A 414 -10.93 42.52 -5.77
C ASP A 414 -9.61 42.37 -5.00
N LEU A 415 -9.70 42.35 -3.66
CA LEU A 415 -8.62 41.96 -2.77
C LEU A 415 -8.94 40.60 -2.15
N ASN A 416 -8.09 39.60 -2.41
CA ASN A 416 -8.17 38.28 -1.79
C ASN A 416 -7.10 38.17 -0.71
N VAL A 417 -7.53 38.04 0.54
CA VAL A 417 -6.64 37.81 1.69
C VAL A 417 -6.74 36.34 2.10
N LYS A 418 -5.60 35.69 2.31
CA LYS A 418 -5.52 34.30 2.79
C LYS A 418 -4.50 34.20 3.92
N ALA A 419 -4.86 33.46 4.96
CA ALA A 419 -3.99 33.14 6.08
C ALA A 419 -4.10 31.64 6.38
N ASP A 420 -3.01 30.91 6.19
CA ASP A 420 -2.90 29.48 6.45
C ASP A 420 -1.90 29.24 7.59
N LEU A 421 -2.34 28.51 8.61
CA LEU A 421 -1.53 28.01 9.72
C LEU A 421 -1.50 26.49 9.65
N SER A 422 -0.30 25.90 9.55
CA SER A 422 -0.09 24.45 9.67
C SER A 422 0.82 24.14 10.85
N HIS A 423 0.42 23.17 11.67
CA HIS A 423 1.24 22.56 12.70
C HIS A 423 1.44 21.10 12.35
N LYS A 424 2.65 20.75 11.90
CA LYS A 424 3.01 19.40 11.46
C LYS A 424 4.06 18.82 12.40
N THR A 425 3.84 17.62 12.89
CA THR A 425 4.83 16.86 13.67
C THR A 425 5.09 15.54 12.96
N VAL A 426 6.36 15.25 12.73
CA VAL A 426 6.86 13.99 12.18
C VAL A 426 7.76 13.34 13.23
N GLU A 427 7.53 12.07 13.51
CA GLU A 427 8.28 11.28 14.49
C GLU A 427 8.68 9.96 13.85
N ALA A 428 9.90 9.49 14.09
CA ALA A 428 10.35 8.17 13.68
C ALA A 428 10.83 7.38 14.91
N LEU A 429 10.18 6.25 15.15
CA LEU A 429 10.48 5.33 16.23
C LEU A 429 11.04 4.04 15.64
N LEU A 430 12.13 3.53 16.21
CA LEU A 430 12.67 2.22 15.92
C LEU A 430 12.34 1.29 17.07
N ARG A 431 11.61 0.21 16.78
CA ARG A 431 11.26 -0.84 17.73
C ARG A 431 12.06 -2.09 17.43
N LYS A 432 12.98 -2.45 18.32
CA LYS A 432 13.80 -3.64 18.22
C LYS A 432 13.06 -4.84 18.80
N ILE A 433 12.96 -5.90 18.00
CA ILE A 433 12.14 -7.07 18.32
C ILE A 433 12.82 -7.93 19.41
N GLN A 434 14.13 -8.15 19.29
CA GLN A 434 14.88 -9.03 20.20
C GLN A 434 15.11 -8.38 21.57
N GLU A 435 15.48 -7.10 21.58
CA GLU A 435 15.77 -6.35 22.81
C GLU A 435 14.48 -5.83 23.50
N ASN A 436 13.31 -5.99 22.85
CA ASN A 436 12.04 -5.39 23.27
C ASN A 436 12.18 -3.91 23.66
N PHE A 437 12.95 -3.18 22.85
CA PHE A 437 13.36 -1.81 23.14
C PHE A 437 12.88 -0.89 22.03
N THR A 438 12.40 0.31 22.40
CA THR A 438 11.98 1.34 21.45
C THR A 438 12.83 2.59 21.63
N GLN A 439 13.40 3.07 20.53
CA GLN A 439 14.17 4.31 20.49
C GLN A 439 13.59 5.30 19.48
N ALA A 440 13.59 6.58 19.82
CA ALA A 440 13.31 7.62 18.84
C ALA A 440 14.57 7.85 18.00
N THR A 441 14.44 7.78 16.67
CA THR A 441 15.55 7.95 15.72
C THR A 441 15.57 9.33 15.10
N SER A 442 14.39 9.90 14.85
CA SER A 442 14.24 11.27 14.37
C SER A 442 12.90 11.84 14.81
N GLY A 443 12.79 13.16 14.79
CA GLY A 443 11.53 13.81 15.03
C GLY A 443 11.63 15.30 14.82
N THR A 444 10.58 15.90 14.29
CA THR A 444 10.58 17.29 13.88
C THR A 444 9.17 17.86 13.91
N THR A 445 9.02 19.01 14.56
CA THR A 445 7.80 19.81 14.54
C THR A 445 8.03 21.03 13.66
N VAL A 446 7.21 21.17 12.62
CA VAL A 446 7.20 22.29 11.69
C VAL A 446 5.92 23.09 11.88
N VAL A 447 6.05 24.37 12.20
CA VAL A 447 4.95 25.32 12.22
C VAL A 447 5.11 26.24 11.03
N THR A 448 4.11 26.25 10.15
CA THR A 448 4.10 27.07 8.94
C THR A 448 2.97 28.09 9.04
N ILE A 449 3.30 29.36 8.86
CA ILE A 449 2.35 30.46 8.75
C ILE A 449 2.53 31.05 7.35
N LYS A 450 1.47 31.08 6.56
CA LYS A 450 1.46 31.72 5.23
C LYS A 450 0.35 32.74 5.19
N ILE A 451 0.70 33.98 4.90
CA ILE A 451 -0.25 35.07 4.73
C ILE A 451 -0.03 35.64 3.35
N SER A 452 -1.10 35.83 2.59
CA SER A 452 -1.02 36.49 1.29
C SER A 452 -2.21 37.39 1.05
N ALA A 453 -1.96 38.48 0.32
CA ALA A 453 -2.95 39.44 -0.12
C ALA A 453 -2.75 39.67 -1.62
N ASP A 454 -3.69 39.17 -2.42
CA ASP A 454 -3.69 39.30 -3.88
C ASP A 454 -4.67 40.40 -4.29
N TYR A 455 -4.16 41.50 -4.83
CA TYR A 455 -4.92 42.64 -5.30
C TYR A 455 -4.95 42.68 -6.83
N ALA A 456 -6.15 42.59 -7.40
CA ALA A 456 -6.35 42.72 -8.84
C ALA A 456 -6.33 44.20 -9.26
N MET A 457 -5.23 44.66 -9.84
CA MET A 457 -5.08 46.05 -10.30
C MET A 457 -5.78 46.28 -11.65
N SER A 458 -5.61 45.35 -12.59
CA SER A 458 -6.26 45.36 -13.91
C SER A 458 -6.52 43.92 -14.39
N ARG A 459 -7.16 43.75 -15.56
CA ARG A 459 -7.38 42.43 -16.19
C ARG A 459 -6.08 41.65 -16.41
N SER A 460 -4.97 42.36 -16.60
CA SER A 460 -3.65 41.82 -16.90
C SER A 460 -2.66 41.95 -15.75
N LEU A 461 -2.99 42.64 -14.66
CA LEU A 461 -2.04 42.94 -13.58
C LEU A 461 -2.60 42.58 -12.21
N THR A 462 -1.88 41.72 -11.48
CA THR A 462 -2.16 41.39 -10.08
C THR A 462 -0.94 41.68 -9.21
N LEU A 463 -1.15 42.42 -8.13
CA LEU A 463 -0.15 42.69 -7.10
C LEU A 463 -0.37 41.72 -5.94
N ARG A 464 0.66 40.97 -5.55
CA ARG A 464 0.60 40.02 -4.44
C ARG A 464 1.60 40.41 -3.36
N ALA A 465 1.13 40.66 -2.15
CA ALA A 465 1.98 40.70 -0.97
C ALA A 465 1.93 39.34 -0.26
N PHE A 466 3.06 38.82 0.20
CA PHE A 466 3.11 37.55 0.93
C PHE A 466 4.06 37.61 2.12
N TYR A 467 3.76 36.81 3.13
CA TYR A 467 4.57 36.57 4.32
C TYR A 467 4.47 35.09 4.68
N ASP A 468 5.59 34.38 4.54
CA ASP A 468 5.72 32.97 4.84
C ASP A 468 6.74 32.80 5.96
N ARG A 469 6.31 32.21 7.08
CA ARG A 469 7.19 31.87 8.21
C ARG A 469 7.14 30.39 8.48
N ILE A 470 8.28 29.73 8.42
CA ILE A 470 8.44 28.31 8.71
C ILE A 470 9.36 28.19 9.92
N LEU A 471 8.80 27.75 11.03
CA LEU A 471 9.55 27.39 12.24
C LEU A 471 9.74 25.88 12.23
N ASN A 472 10.99 25.43 12.32
CA ASN A 472 11.35 24.04 12.35
C ASN A 472 12.05 23.72 13.67
N LYS A 473 11.44 22.87 14.50
CA LYS A 473 11.95 22.48 15.81
C LYS A 473 12.19 20.96 15.83
N PRO A 474 13.44 20.50 15.87
CA PRO A 474 13.72 19.07 16.03
C PRO A 474 13.30 18.59 17.42
N LEU A 475 12.75 17.37 17.49
CA LEU A 475 12.34 16.71 18.73
C LEU A 475 13.51 16.03 19.44
N ILE A 476 14.57 15.71 18.68
CA ILE A 476 15.80 15.12 19.19
C ILE A 476 16.93 16.14 18.96
N SER A 477 17.50 16.64 20.05
CA SER A 477 18.49 17.74 20.02
C SER A 477 19.88 17.31 19.51
N SER A 478 20.14 16.02 19.37
CA SER A 478 21.45 15.50 18.96
C SER A 478 21.71 15.60 17.44
N SER A 479 20.68 15.84 16.62
CA SER A 479 20.77 15.72 15.15
C SER A 479 20.43 17.00 14.37
N ALA A 480 19.84 18.03 15.01
CA ALA A 480 19.55 19.30 14.36
C ALA A 480 19.31 20.45 15.36
N TYR A 481 19.43 21.68 14.88
CA TYR A 481 19.09 22.89 15.63
C TYR A 481 17.72 23.45 15.20
N PRO A 482 16.97 24.09 16.11
CA PRO A 482 15.77 24.82 15.74
C PRO A 482 16.10 25.93 14.74
N THR A 483 15.38 25.98 13.62
CA THR A 483 15.52 27.01 12.59
C THR A 483 14.22 27.78 12.42
N THR A 484 14.33 29.03 12.00
CA THR A 484 13.18 29.88 11.68
C THR A 484 13.51 30.64 10.42
N ASN A 485 12.79 30.33 9.34
CA ASN A 485 12.91 31.03 8.07
C ASN A 485 11.68 31.90 7.87
N SER A 486 11.88 33.18 7.63
CA SER A 486 10.82 34.12 7.29
C SER A 486 11.12 34.69 5.91
N ASN A 487 10.17 34.54 4.99
CA ASN A 487 10.22 35.09 3.65
C ASN A 487 9.05 36.05 3.48
N PHE A 488 9.30 37.24 2.96
CA PHE A 488 8.27 38.24 2.73
C PHE A 488 8.63 39.04 1.50
N GLY A 489 7.61 39.53 0.80
CA GLY A 489 7.85 40.29 -0.40
C GLY A 489 6.58 40.67 -1.12
N ILE A 490 6.80 41.38 -2.22
CA ILE A 490 5.77 41.82 -3.14
C ILE A 490 6.10 41.20 -4.50
N SER A 491 5.10 40.61 -5.14
CA SER A 491 5.18 39.99 -6.46
C SER A 491 4.16 40.65 -7.39
N LEU A 492 4.60 41.02 -8.59
CA LEU A 492 3.74 41.51 -9.66
C LEU A 492 3.57 40.40 -10.69
N LYS A 493 2.32 40.01 -10.94
CA LYS A 493 1.98 39.04 -11.99
C LYS A 493 1.31 39.77 -13.14
N PHE A 494 1.97 39.76 -14.30
CA PHE A 494 1.40 40.20 -15.56
C PHE A 494 0.87 39.01 -16.36
N ILE A 495 -0.37 39.09 -16.83
CA ILE A 495 -0.98 38.13 -17.75
C ILE A 495 -1.26 38.88 -19.05
N LEU A 496 -0.54 38.53 -20.10
CA LEU A 496 -0.83 38.99 -21.45
C LEU A 496 -2.00 38.17 -21.98
N ILE A 497 -3.17 38.79 -22.05
CA ILE A 497 -4.32 38.22 -22.74
C ILE A 497 -4.11 38.60 -24.21
N GLN A 498 -3.84 37.61 -25.06
CA GLN A 498 -3.60 37.81 -26.49
C GLN A 498 -4.92 37.99 -27.24
#